data_AF-A0A2H0LRP0-F1
#
_entry.id   AF-A0A2H0LRP0-F1
#
_cell.length_a   1.000
_cell.length_b   1.000
_cell.length_c   1.000
_cell.angle_alpha   90.00
_cell.angle_beta   90.00
_cell.angle_gamma   90.00
#
_symmetry.space_group_name_H-M   'P 1'
#
loop_
_entity.id
_entity.type
_entity.pdbx_description
1 polymer ?
#
loop_
_entity_poly.entity_id
_entity_poly.type
_entity_poly.pdbx_seq_one_letter_code
_entity_poly.pdbx_strand_id
1 'polypeptide(L)'
;MKRTLCLLVMMALVFAAVPTQAFAVNTATHGDITGKTVVSGLVSLLIWPGIGQYMNDNQTKKNWTHAIIGLFPPFRLWSGWDGLIDRQGGRWDGKI
;
A
#
# COMPACT_ATOMS: atom_id res chain seq x y z
N MET A 1 -28.69 -25.51 5.43
CA MET A 1 -27.48 -26.36 5.61
C MET A 1 -26.78 -26.69 4.30
N LYS A 2 -27.39 -27.38 3.33
CA LYS A 2 -26.71 -27.78 2.07
C LYS A 2 -26.15 -26.60 1.26
N ARG A 3 -26.91 -25.50 1.15
CA ARG A 3 -26.49 -24.28 0.44
C ARG A 3 -25.32 -23.57 1.11
N THR A 4 -25.34 -23.49 2.44
CA THR A 4 -24.27 -22.88 3.25
C THR A 4 -22.97 -23.68 3.13
N LEU A 5 -23.05 -25.00 3.18
CA LEU A 5 -21.90 -25.88 2.99
C LEU A 5 -21.31 -25.74 1.56
N CYS A 6 -22.18 -25.68 0.55
CA CYS A 6 -21.75 -25.49 -0.84
C CYS A 6 -21.03 -24.13 -1.03
N LEU A 7 -21.55 -23.06 -0.43
CA LEU A 7 -20.92 -21.74 -0.45
C LEU A 7 -19.53 -21.76 0.22
N LEU A 8 -19.41 -22.39 1.39
CA LEU A 8 -18.13 -22.52 2.09
C LEU A 8 -17.10 -23.32 1.28
N VAL A 9 -17.52 -24.41 0.65
CA VAL A 9 -16.67 -25.23 -0.22
C VAL A 9 -16.23 -24.45 -1.46
N MET A 10 -17.14 -23.69 -2.10
CA MET A 10 -16.77 -22.84 -3.23
C MET A 10 -15.81 -21.73 -2.82
N MET A 11 -16.01 -21.12 -1.66
CA MET A 11 -15.09 -20.11 -1.12
C MET A 11 -13.71 -20.70 -0.86
N ALA A 12 -13.64 -21.88 -0.24
CA ALA A 12 -12.39 -22.59 0.01
C ALA A 12 -11.64 -22.97 -1.28
N LEU A 13 -12.36 -23.41 -2.33
CA LEU A 13 -11.77 -23.71 -3.64
C LEU A 13 -11.23 -22.46 -4.33
N VAL A 14 -11.93 -21.32 -4.22
CA VAL A 14 -11.43 -20.04 -4.74
C VAL A 14 -10.15 -19.63 -4.02
N PHE A 15 -10.10 -19.73 -2.69
CA PHE A 15 -8.89 -19.43 -1.92
C PHE A 15 -7.72 -20.39 -2.23
N ALA A 16 -8.00 -21.67 -2.45
CA ALA A 16 -6.99 -22.67 -2.80
C ALA A 16 -6.46 -22.54 -4.23
N ALA A 17 -7.25 -21.95 -5.14
CA ALA A 17 -6.87 -21.73 -6.53
C ALA A 17 -6.06 -20.45 -6.76
N VAL A 18 -5.91 -19.58 -5.74
CA VAL A 18 -5.07 -18.38 -5.86
C VAL A 18 -3.60 -18.82 -5.87
N PRO A 19 -2.85 -18.57 -6.96
CA PRO A 19 -1.43 -18.91 -7.00
C PRO A 19 -0.68 -18.12 -5.93
N THR A 20 0.17 -18.78 -5.15
CA THR A 20 0.89 -18.12 -4.05
C THR A 20 1.78 -16.97 -4.51
N GLN A 21 2.17 -16.98 -5.79
CA GLN A 21 2.93 -15.92 -6.46
C GLN A 21 2.13 -14.62 -6.66
N ALA A 22 0.79 -14.69 -6.58
CA ALA A 22 -0.11 -13.55 -6.66
C ALA A 22 -0.19 -12.77 -5.34
N PHE A 23 0.29 -13.33 -4.21
CA PHE A 23 0.33 -12.60 -2.95
C PHE A 23 1.47 -11.58 -2.92
N ALA A 24 1.19 -10.38 -2.42
CA ALA A 24 2.18 -9.37 -2.14
C ALA A 24 3.13 -9.85 -1.01
N VAL A 25 4.44 -9.83 -1.27
CA VAL A 25 5.45 -10.05 -0.23
C VAL A 25 5.72 -8.71 0.45
N ASN A 26 5.66 -8.67 1.78
CA ASN A 26 5.99 -7.47 2.53
C ASN A 26 7.51 -7.24 2.50
N THR A 27 7.95 -6.45 1.53
CA THR A 27 9.34 -6.01 1.37
C THR A 27 9.61 -4.67 2.02
N ALA A 28 8.70 -4.19 2.87
CA ALA A 28 8.81 -2.84 3.40
C ALA A 28 9.85 -2.75 4.53
N THR A 29 10.69 -1.73 4.43
CA THR A 29 11.55 -1.29 5.53
C THR A 29 11.14 0.13 5.92
N HIS A 30 11.33 0.49 7.18
CA HIS A 30 11.01 1.82 7.69
C HIS A 30 12.31 2.60 7.92
N GLY A 31 12.31 3.88 7.55
CA GLY A 31 13.36 4.81 7.89
C GLY A 31 13.08 5.52 9.22
N ASP A 32 13.89 6.54 9.51
CA ASP A 32 13.75 7.34 10.71
C ASP A 32 12.76 8.49 10.52
N ILE A 33 12.01 8.80 11.58
CA ILE A 33 11.16 9.98 11.60
C ILE A 33 12.05 11.21 11.86
N THR A 34 12.10 12.12 10.90
CA THR A 34 12.86 13.37 10.96
C THR A 34 11.96 14.56 10.63
N GLY A 35 12.46 15.78 10.81
CA GLY A 35 11.73 16.98 10.37
C GLY A 35 11.36 16.94 8.87
N LYS A 36 12.25 16.40 8.02
CA LYS A 36 11.98 16.17 6.59
C LYS A 36 10.77 15.26 6.42
N THR A 37 10.78 14.09 7.06
CA THR A 37 9.75 13.07 6.84
C THR A 37 8.40 13.46 7.45
N VAL A 38 8.38 14.25 8.53
CA VAL A 38 7.15 14.87 9.05
C VAL A 38 6.51 15.76 8.00
N VAL A 39 7.29 16.65 7.36
CA VAL A 39 6.78 17.48 6.26
C VAL A 39 6.33 16.61 5.08
N SER A 40 7.14 15.62 4.69
CA SER A 40 6.79 14.66 3.64
C SER A 40 5.45 13.98 3.90
N GLY A 41 5.21 13.48 5.11
CA GLY A 41 3.96 12.85 5.51
C GLY A 41 2.77 13.81 5.44
N LEU A 42 2.94 15.05 5.93
CA LEU A 42 1.89 16.07 5.90
C LEU A 42 1.51 16.47 4.48
N VAL A 43 2.47 16.72 3.59
CA VAL A 43 2.15 17.08 2.20
C VAL A 43 1.53 15.91 1.45
N SER A 44 1.98 14.67 1.73
CA SER A 44 1.38 13.47 1.17
C SER A 44 -0.03 13.22 1.71
N LEU A 45 -0.38 13.70 2.90
CA LEU A 45 -1.71 13.52 3.49
C LEU A 45 -2.69 14.64 3.11
N LEU A 46 -2.23 15.89 3.11
CA LEU A 46 -3.08 17.08 3.01
C LEU A 46 -3.14 17.64 1.60
N ILE A 47 -2.01 17.67 0.88
CA ILE A 47 -1.93 18.31 -0.45
C ILE A 47 -2.26 17.30 -1.54
N TRP A 48 -1.41 16.29 -1.73
CA TRP A 48 -1.61 15.26 -2.75
C TRP A 48 -0.84 13.99 -2.39
N PRO A 49 -1.42 12.79 -2.57
CA PRO A 49 -0.75 11.56 -2.17
C PRO A 49 0.44 11.29 -3.11
N GLY A 50 1.53 10.73 -2.59
CA GLY A 50 2.75 10.49 -3.38
C GLY A 50 3.81 11.58 -3.30
N ILE A 51 3.47 12.81 -2.89
CA ILE A 51 4.47 13.90 -2.74
C ILE A 51 5.49 13.54 -1.66
N GLY A 52 5.03 13.02 -0.52
CA GLY A 52 5.93 12.63 0.57
C GLY A 52 6.89 11.52 0.17
N GLN A 53 6.44 10.59 -0.68
CA GLN A 53 7.29 9.53 -1.22
C GLN A 53 8.36 10.12 -2.16
N TYR A 54 7.99 11.07 -3.02
CA TYR A 54 8.95 11.78 -3.87
C TYR A 54 9.98 12.56 -3.05
N MET A 55 9.54 13.30 -2.02
CA MET A 55 10.43 14.06 -1.14
C MET A 55 11.41 13.18 -0.37
N ASN A 56 11.01 11.96 -0.02
CA ASN A 56 11.86 10.99 0.65
C ASN A 56 12.76 10.19 -0.30
N ASP A 57 12.84 10.56 -1.58
CA ASP A 57 13.69 9.90 -2.56
C ASP A 57 13.32 8.41 -2.78
N ASN A 58 12.03 8.08 -2.56
CA ASN A 58 11.52 6.73 -2.80
C ASN A 58 11.48 6.40 -4.29
N GLN A 59 11.44 5.11 -4.58
CA GLN A 59 11.35 4.59 -5.95
C GLN A 59 10.18 5.21 -6.72
N THR A 60 10.42 5.61 -7.98
CA THR A 60 9.42 6.23 -8.87
C THR A 60 8.10 5.46 -8.92
N LYS A 61 8.15 4.12 -8.95
CA LYS A 61 6.96 3.26 -8.96
C LYS A 61 6.09 3.45 -7.71
N LYS A 62 6.72 3.68 -6.56
CA LYS A 62 6.01 3.98 -5.31
C LYS A 62 5.30 5.32 -5.41
N ASN A 63 5.99 6.34 -5.90
CA ASN A 63 5.42 7.69 -6.05
C ASN A 63 4.15 7.63 -6.90
N TRP A 64 4.18 6.91 -8.03
CA TRP A 64 2.99 6.67 -8.87
C TRP A 64 1.90 5.88 -8.17
N THR A 65 2.27 4.81 -7.44
CA THR A 65 1.32 4.00 -6.66
C THR A 65 0.51 4.90 -5.74
N HIS A 66 1.20 5.71 -4.93
CA HIS A 66 0.52 6.60 -3.99
C HIS A 66 -0.20 7.76 -4.68
N ALA A 67 0.37 8.34 -5.75
CA ALA A 67 -0.28 9.42 -6.49
C ALA A 67 -1.61 9.01 -7.13
N ILE A 68 -1.75 7.74 -7.54
CA ILE A 68 -2.97 7.24 -8.18
C ILE A 68 -3.91 6.61 -7.15
N ILE A 69 -3.43 5.59 -6.41
CA ILE A 69 -4.27 4.81 -5.49
C ILE A 69 -4.59 5.62 -4.22
N GLY A 70 -3.69 6.50 -3.80
CA GLY A 70 -3.85 7.32 -2.61
C GLY A 70 -5.00 8.33 -2.68
N LEU A 71 -5.64 8.50 -3.84
CA LEU A 71 -6.86 9.30 -3.97
C LEU A 71 -8.09 8.61 -3.37
N PHE A 72 -8.06 7.29 -3.25
CA PHE A 72 -9.15 6.51 -2.69
C PHE A 72 -8.93 6.27 -1.18
N PRO A 73 -9.96 6.42 -0.32
CA PRO A 73 -9.87 5.96 1.07
C PRO A 73 -9.70 4.42 1.12
N PRO A 74 -8.90 3.86 2.05
CA PRO A 74 -8.10 4.50 3.10
C PRO A 74 -6.67 4.89 2.64
N PHE A 75 -6.36 4.77 1.36
CA PHE A 75 -5.01 4.89 0.81
C PHE A 75 -4.41 6.30 0.90
N ARG A 76 -5.23 7.34 1.13
CA ARG A 76 -4.76 8.69 1.47
C ARG A 76 -3.98 8.71 2.78
N LEU A 77 -4.52 8.06 3.82
CA LEU A 77 -3.87 7.93 5.14
C LEU A 77 -2.62 7.08 5.04
N TRP A 78 -2.68 6.02 4.24
CA TRP A 78 -1.53 5.20 3.94
C TRP A 78 -0.41 6.01 3.25
N SER A 79 -0.73 6.89 2.31
CA SER A 79 0.27 7.76 1.67
C SER A 79 0.92 8.76 2.62
N GLY A 80 0.13 9.36 3.53
CA GLY A 80 0.66 10.21 4.59
C GLY A 80 1.58 9.45 5.53
N TRP A 81 1.13 8.28 6.00
CA TRP A 81 1.91 7.40 6.88
C TRP A 81 3.22 6.97 6.24
N ASP A 82 3.18 6.41 5.03
CA ASP A 82 4.39 5.97 4.32
C ASP A 82 5.40 7.10 4.07
N GLY A 83 4.94 8.37 4.00
CA GLY A 83 5.80 9.54 3.91
C GLY A 83 6.40 9.94 5.25
N LEU A 84 5.65 9.80 6.33
CA LEU A 84 6.09 10.12 7.70
C LEU A 84 7.21 9.19 8.17
N ILE A 85 7.04 7.89 7.96
CA ILE A 85 7.99 6.86 8.45
C ILE A 85 9.06 6.49 7.43
N ASP A 86 9.18 7.29 6.36
CA ASP A 86 10.09 7.03 5.24
C ASP A 86 10.11 5.56 4.82
N ARG A 87 8.92 5.02 4.59
CA ARG A 87 8.79 3.60 4.28
C ARG A 87 9.35 3.34 2.89
N GLN A 88 10.23 2.38 2.77
CA GLN A 88 10.64 1.79 1.49
C GLN A 88 9.73 0.61 1.14
N GLY A 89 9.65 0.25 -0.14
CA GLY A 89 8.63 -0.70 -0.61
C GLY A 89 7.23 -0.09 -0.54
N GLY A 90 6.18 -0.87 -0.27
CA GLY A 90 4.81 -0.32 -0.20
C GLY A 90 4.35 0.27 -1.54
N ARG A 91 4.64 -0.43 -2.64
CA ARG A 91 4.27 -0.06 -4.01
C ARG A 91 3.37 -1.16 -4.58
N TRP A 92 2.48 -0.80 -5.49
CA TRP A 92 1.63 -1.79 -6.15
C TRP A 92 2.45 -2.50 -7.23
N ASP A 93 2.70 -3.79 -7.04
CA ASP A 93 3.46 -4.62 -7.99
C ASP A 93 2.56 -5.52 -8.87
N GLY A 94 1.24 -5.29 -8.89
CA GLY A 94 0.28 -6.12 -9.64
C GLY A 94 -0.12 -7.39 -8.88
N LYS A 95 0.15 -7.42 -7.57
CA LYS A 95 -0.06 -8.53 -6.66
C LYS A 95 -1.07 -8.11 -5.58
N ILE A 96 -1.87 -9.07 -5.14
CA ILE A 96 -2.95 -8.90 -4.16
C ILE A 96 -2.41 -9.11 -2.75
#